data_AF-A0A259TFU7-F1
#
_entry.id   AF-A0A259TFU7-F1
#
_cell.length_a   1.000
_cell.length_b   1.000
_cell.length_c   1.000
_cell.angle_alpha   90.00
_cell.angle_beta   90.00
_cell.angle_gamma   90.00
#
_symmetry.space_group_name_H-M   'P 1'
#
loop_
_entity.id
_entity.type
_entity.pdbx_description
1 polymer ?
#
loop_
_entity_poly.entity_id
_entity_poly.type
_entity_poly.pdbx_seq_one_letter_code
_entity_poly.pdbx_strand_id
1 'polypeptide(L)'
;MGKVLKFVMKPHNIVLITVLISFMAWSLPVGNMRRGFEIKETLTSQAFLIIFLWYFIIYVLTWAAYFFGTRLKKSEKLDSVSDDSYYRIITVLSALGVMYVYLTILKNNPEVFISVFQNNANALKETLYNNYDTGLHSLRYISILGGAFGIYRIITIKRIRAIDLLNIMLLLMTALISSRLSIIVSILVLLGMLAHRNHKISFKAVIILAIALFTVLTLANYFRNGNFYKEKYNINNPILMNVSEMVTYLGAPFQTSVSIANNVDRIHFNGDKNDLMFYFVPTYFHGIFNINSSPSNDYRQYVNIEKSLTTNSAFTHLYSSLGITSFSFIVIIVTSFAFVAGAFSNYKSLIFTVHYLISYCFAELWRMYMFNTGIIHTLIFAVFFVLFFKVYIKPPMGSRHLNVNH
;
A
#
# COMPACT_ATOMS: atom_id res chain seq x y z
N MET A 1 -6.29 -7.83 22.12
CA MET A 1 -5.99 -7.52 20.71
C MET A 1 -6.27 -6.07 20.31
N GLY A 2 -7.48 -5.52 20.55
CA GLY A 2 -7.83 -4.17 20.04
C GLY A 2 -6.88 -3.02 20.42
N LYS A 3 -6.39 -2.96 21.67
CA LYS A 3 -5.39 -1.95 22.10
C LYS A 3 -4.06 -2.08 21.34
N VAL A 4 -3.60 -3.32 21.14
CA VAL A 4 -2.36 -3.61 20.38
C VAL A 4 -2.53 -3.16 18.94
N LEU A 5 -3.66 -3.48 18.30
CA LEU A 5 -3.91 -3.09 16.92
C LEU A 5 -3.97 -1.56 16.77
N LYS A 6 -4.64 -0.85 17.69
CA LYS A 6 -4.62 0.62 17.73
C LYS A 6 -3.23 1.20 17.89
N PHE A 7 -2.37 0.55 18.68
CA PHE A 7 -0.98 0.98 18.84
C PHE A 7 -0.20 0.79 17.55
N VAL A 8 -0.25 -0.41 16.96
CA VAL A 8 0.48 -0.78 15.73
C VAL A 8 0.09 0.11 14.55
N MET A 9 -1.20 0.42 14.41
CA MET A 9 -1.73 1.12 13.24
C MET A 9 -1.43 2.63 13.20
N LYS A 10 -0.74 3.18 14.19
CA LYS A 10 -0.30 4.59 14.13
C LYS A 10 0.87 4.75 13.15
N PRO A 11 0.92 5.83 12.35
CA PRO A 11 1.98 6.06 11.36
C PRO A 11 3.42 5.88 11.88
N HIS A 12 3.75 6.42 13.05
CA HIS A 12 5.10 6.31 13.63
C HIS A 12 5.42 4.88 14.07
N ASN A 13 4.46 4.17 14.65
CA ASN A 13 4.66 2.80 15.13
C ASN A 13 4.77 1.81 13.97
N ILE A 14 3.96 1.97 12.92
CA ILE A 14 3.96 1.03 11.80
C ILE A 14 5.27 1.09 11.01
N VAL A 15 5.88 2.28 10.82
CA VAL A 15 7.22 2.40 10.23
C VAL A 15 8.24 1.61 11.04
N LEU A 16 8.27 1.83 12.36
CA LEU A 16 9.24 1.16 13.22
C LEU A 16 9.09 -0.37 13.13
N ILE A 17 7.85 -0.86 13.18
CA ILE A 17 7.55 -2.29 13.11
C ILE A 17 7.97 -2.86 11.75
N THR A 18 7.68 -2.19 10.64
CA THR A 18 8.01 -2.73 9.31
C THR A 18 9.51 -2.69 9.01
N VAL A 19 10.22 -1.66 9.49
CA VAL A 19 11.70 -1.61 9.45
C VAL A 19 12.30 -2.74 10.28
N LEU A 20 11.78 -3.00 11.49
CA LEU A 20 12.25 -4.10 12.34
C LEU A 20 11.99 -5.46 11.70
N ILE A 21 10.81 -5.66 11.09
CA ILE A 21 10.49 -6.90 10.35
C ILE A 21 11.46 -7.09 9.18
N SER A 22 11.76 -6.01 8.45
CA SER A 22 12.71 -6.02 7.34
C SER A 22 14.14 -6.37 7.81
N PHE A 23 14.59 -5.76 8.91
CA PHE A 23 15.86 -6.09 9.56
C PHE A 23 15.93 -7.55 10.03
N MET A 24 14.86 -8.06 10.65
CA MET A 24 14.77 -9.45 11.07
C MET A 24 14.88 -10.38 9.86
N ALA A 25 14.10 -10.14 8.81
CA ALA A 25 14.13 -10.95 7.59
C ALA A 25 15.52 -10.95 6.91
N TRP A 26 16.18 -9.79 6.86
CA TRP A 26 17.55 -9.65 6.36
C TRP A 26 18.59 -10.36 7.24
N SER A 27 18.33 -10.46 8.54
CA SER A 27 19.22 -11.12 9.51
C SER A 27 19.15 -12.64 9.47
N LEU A 28 18.06 -13.22 8.98
CA LEU A 28 17.85 -14.67 8.99
C LEU A 28 18.89 -15.43 8.12
N PRO A 29 19.46 -16.53 8.62
CA PRO A 29 20.28 -17.45 7.81
C PRO A 29 19.36 -18.34 6.97
N VAL A 30 18.80 -17.78 5.90
CA VAL A 30 17.86 -18.48 5.01
C VAL A 30 18.62 -19.28 3.96
N GLY A 31 18.94 -20.56 4.22
CA GLY A 31 19.78 -21.48 3.43
C GLY A 31 19.76 -21.34 1.89
N ASN A 32 19.11 -22.26 1.17
CA ASN A 32 19.01 -22.24 -0.30
C ASN A 32 17.83 -21.41 -0.82
N MET A 33 17.15 -20.67 0.05
CA MET A 33 16.01 -19.83 -0.36
C MET A 33 16.50 -18.56 -1.03
N ARG A 34 15.72 -18.06 -1.99
CA ARG A 34 15.92 -16.74 -2.57
C ARG A 34 15.81 -15.68 -1.47
N ARG A 35 16.85 -14.85 -1.34
CA ARG A 35 16.93 -13.71 -0.41
C ARG A 35 16.80 -12.35 -1.11
N GLY A 36 16.97 -12.34 -2.42
CA GLY A 36 17.02 -11.13 -3.24
C GLY A 36 18.42 -10.53 -3.44
N PHE A 37 19.44 -11.13 -2.84
CA PHE A 37 20.84 -10.73 -2.98
C PHE A 37 21.72 -11.99 -2.87
N GLU A 38 22.85 -11.97 -3.56
CA GLU A 38 23.83 -13.08 -3.57
C GLU A 38 24.77 -12.96 -2.38
N ILE A 39 25.30 -11.76 -2.16
CA ILE A 39 26.24 -11.47 -1.06
C ILE A 39 25.56 -10.53 -0.08
N LYS A 40 25.46 -10.97 1.18
CA LYS A 40 24.90 -10.15 2.27
C LYS A 40 25.87 -9.00 2.57
N GLU A 41 25.33 -7.80 2.65
CA GLU A 41 26.12 -6.60 2.96
C GLU A 41 26.58 -6.62 4.42
N THR A 42 27.78 -6.11 4.69
CA THR A 42 28.25 -5.95 6.07
C THR A 42 27.63 -4.72 6.72
N LEU A 43 27.04 -4.88 7.91
CA LEU A 43 26.51 -3.74 8.66
C LEU A 43 27.64 -3.04 9.40
N THR A 44 28.21 -2.00 8.81
CA THR A 44 29.22 -1.15 9.47
C THR A 44 28.56 -0.25 10.51
N SER A 45 29.35 0.25 11.47
CA SER A 45 28.88 1.20 12.48
C SER A 45 28.34 2.50 11.85
N GLN A 46 28.97 2.96 10.76
CA GLN A 46 28.52 4.15 10.02
C GLN A 46 27.16 3.90 9.37
N ALA A 47 26.98 2.79 8.65
CA ALA A 47 25.71 2.47 8.03
C ALA A 47 24.58 2.30 9.06
N PHE A 48 24.88 1.64 10.18
CA PHE A 48 23.94 1.52 11.28
C PHE A 48 23.51 2.90 11.80
N LEU A 49 24.46 3.80 12.07
CA LEU A 49 24.17 5.13 12.59
C LEU A 49 23.31 5.95 11.60
N ILE A 50 23.63 5.94 10.31
CA ILE A 50 22.88 6.67 9.27
C ILE A 50 21.43 6.18 9.19
N ILE A 51 21.24 4.85 9.09
CA ILE A 51 19.91 4.24 9.00
C ILE A 51 19.12 4.47 10.30
N PHE A 52 19.77 4.32 11.45
CA PHE A 52 19.16 4.58 12.75
C PHE A 52 18.68 6.02 12.86
N LEU A 53 19.54 7.00 12.56
CA LEU A 53 19.19 8.42 12.61
C LEU A 53 18.05 8.76 11.64
N TRP A 54 18.08 8.21 10.42
CA TRP A 54 17.02 8.38 9.43
C TRP A 54 15.65 7.96 9.98
N TYR A 55 15.53 6.72 10.46
CA TYR A 55 14.25 6.23 10.97
C TYR A 55 13.88 6.81 12.33
N PHE A 56 14.86 7.15 13.18
CA PHE A 56 14.62 7.79 14.46
C PHE A 56 14.01 9.18 14.30
N ILE A 57 14.56 10.01 13.40
CA ILE A 57 14.02 11.34 13.10
C ILE A 57 12.61 11.22 12.53
N ILE A 58 12.40 10.31 11.56
CA ILE A 58 11.06 10.04 11.00
C ILE A 58 10.09 9.66 12.13
N TYR A 59 10.48 8.77 13.04
CA TYR A 59 9.64 8.33 14.14
C TYR A 59 9.23 9.49 15.06
N VAL A 60 10.19 10.27 15.56
CA VAL A 60 9.95 11.37 16.52
C VAL A 60 9.05 12.45 15.90
N LEU A 61 9.36 12.88 14.68
CA LEU A 61 8.61 13.95 14.01
C LEU A 61 7.22 13.49 13.58
N THR A 62 7.09 12.26 13.08
CA THR A 62 5.79 11.64 12.77
C THR A 62 4.93 11.50 14.03
N TRP A 63 5.53 11.14 15.17
CA TRP A 63 4.82 11.06 16.44
C TRP A 63 4.29 12.41 16.88
N ALA A 64 5.15 13.44 16.89
CA ALA A 64 4.77 14.80 17.27
C ALA A 64 3.67 15.36 16.35
N ALA A 65 3.86 15.25 15.03
CA ALA A 65 2.91 15.74 14.05
C ALA A 65 1.56 15.02 14.12
N TYR A 66 1.56 13.69 14.26
CA TYR A 66 0.34 12.92 14.48
C TYR A 66 -0.40 13.39 15.74
N PHE A 67 0.33 13.58 16.84
CA PHE A 67 -0.24 14.08 18.09
C PHE A 67 -0.91 15.46 17.93
N PHE A 68 -0.24 16.42 17.26
CA PHE A 68 -0.86 17.70 16.95
C PHE A 68 -2.07 17.56 16.01
N GLY A 69 -2.00 16.68 15.03
CA GLY A 69 -3.14 16.37 14.14
C GLY A 69 -4.36 15.88 14.91
N THR A 70 -4.17 15.01 15.92
CA THR A 70 -5.28 14.53 16.76
C THR A 70 -5.95 15.62 17.61
N ARG A 71 -5.35 16.81 17.73
CA ARG A 71 -5.95 17.94 18.45
C ARG A 71 -6.85 18.82 17.56
N LEU A 72 -6.86 18.59 16.23
CA LEU A 72 -7.73 19.36 15.35
C LEU A 72 -9.20 19.04 15.62
N LYS A 73 -10.02 20.10 15.64
CA LYS A 73 -11.48 19.98 15.76
C LYS A 73 -12.02 19.25 14.53
N LYS A 74 -12.82 18.22 14.76
CA LYS A 74 -13.50 17.48 13.68
C LYS A 74 -14.62 18.32 13.08
N SER A 75 -14.86 18.17 11.78
CA SER A 75 -16.02 18.76 11.11
C SER A 75 -17.24 17.85 11.26
N GLU A 76 -18.33 18.35 11.84
CA GLU A 76 -19.56 17.58 12.01
C GLU A 76 -20.22 17.22 10.68
N LYS A 77 -20.12 18.10 9.68
CA LYS A 77 -20.65 17.86 8.32
C LYS A 77 -20.05 16.59 7.71
N LEU A 78 -18.76 16.40 7.90
CA LEU A 78 -18.00 15.24 7.43
C LEU A 78 -18.36 13.95 8.20
N ASP A 79 -18.76 14.07 9.47
CA ASP A 79 -19.15 12.94 10.31
C ASP A 79 -20.61 12.47 10.08
N SER A 80 -21.40 13.24 9.33
CA SER A 80 -22.86 13.01 9.17
C SER A 80 -23.24 11.94 8.15
N VAL A 81 -22.33 11.55 7.25
CA VAL A 81 -22.64 10.62 6.14
C VAL A 81 -22.63 9.17 6.62
N SER A 82 -23.71 8.44 6.34
CA SER A 82 -23.89 7.05 6.79
C SER A 82 -22.96 6.06 6.10
N ASP A 83 -22.42 5.12 6.88
CA ASP A 83 -21.49 4.08 6.41
C ASP A 83 -22.08 3.21 5.26
N ASP A 84 -23.39 2.93 5.26
CA ASP A 84 -24.03 2.14 4.19
C ASP A 84 -24.10 2.90 2.86
N SER A 85 -24.23 4.23 2.91
CA SER A 85 -24.20 5.06 1.70
C SER A 85 -22.83 5.03 1.03
N TYR A 86 -21.76 5.18 1.81
CA TYR A 86 -20.39 5.03 1.34
C TYR A 86 -20.17 3.70 0.67
N TYR A 87 -20.58 2.63 1.34
CA TYR A 87 -20.31 1.30 0.87
C TYR A 87 -20.96 1.02 -0.49
N ARG A 88 -22.21 1.46 -0.70
CA ARG A 88 -22.89 1.30 -1.99
C ARG A 88 -22.19 2.08 -3.11
N ILE A 89 -21.80 3.33 -2.86
CA ILE A 89 -21.11 4.15 -3.87
C ILE A 89 -19.73 3.56 -4.20
N ILE A 90 -18.97 3.16 -3.18
CA ILE A 90 -17.69 2.45 -3.34
C ILE A 90 -17.87 1.17 -4.17
N THR A 91 -18.94 0.40 -3.90
CA THR A 91 -19.24 -0.83 -4.66
C THR A 91 -19.48 -0.52 -6.14
N VAL A 92 -20.31 0.48 -6.45
CA VAL A 92 -20.62 0.87 -7.83
C VAL A 92 -19.35 1.33 -8.56
N LEU A 93 -18.56 2.22 -7.95
CA LEU A 93 -17.32 2.71 -8.55
C LEU A 93 -16.30 1.58 -8.77
N SER A 94 -16.19 0.67 -7.80
CA SER A 94 -15.31 -0.50 -7.91
C SER A 94 -15.75 -1.43 -9.04
N ALA A 95 -17.05 -1.71 -9.14
CA ALA A 95 -17.62 -2.57 -10.17
C ALA A 95 -17.37 -1.98 -11.57
N LEU A 96 -17.63 -0.68 -11.75
CA LEU A 96 -17.36 0.02 -13.00
C LEU A 96 -15.86 -0.03 -13.36
N GLY A 97 -14.97 0.26 -12.40
CA GLY A 97 -13.53 0.24 -12.63
C GLY A 97 -12.98 -1.14 -12.99
N VAL A 98 -13.42 -2.19 -12.28
CA VAL A 98 -13.02 -3.57 -12.57
C VAL A 98 -13.59 -4.03 -13.90
N MET A 99 -14.88 -3.82 -14.15
CA MET A 99 -15.52 -4.21 -15.40
C MET A 99 -14.85 -3.55 -16.60
N TYR A 100 -14.59 -2.24 -16.52
CA TYR A 100 -13.89 -1.50 -17.57
C TYR A 100 -12.53 -2.12 -17.89
N VAL A 101 -11.72 -2.41 -16.86
CA VAL A 101 -10.38 -2.99 -17.04
C VAL A 101 -10.44 -4.39 -17.67
N TYR A 102 -11.36 -5.25 -17.24
CA TYR A 102 -11.51 -6.58 -17.82
C TYR A 102 -12.02 -6.54 -19.26
N LEU A 103 -12.93 -5.63 -19.58
CA LEU A 103 -13.38 -5.40 -20.97
C LEU A 103 -12.23 -4.89 -21.86
N THR A 104 -11.37 -4.00 -21.34
CA THR A 104 -10.18 -3.55 -22.07
C THR A 104 -9.21 -4.71 -22.33
N ILE A 105 -8.96 -5.57 -21.34
CA ILE A 105 -8.11 -6.75 -21.53
C ILE A 105 -8.71 -7.69 -22.58
N LEU A 106 -10.00 -8.00 -22.48
CA LEU A 106 -10.70 -8.86 -23.45
C LEU A 106 -10.66 -8.29 -24.87
N LYS A 107 -10.82 -6.97 -25.02
CA LYS A 107 -10.73 -6.29 -26.32
C LYS A 107 -9.32 -6.36 -26.92
N ASN A 108 -8.29 -6.24 -26.09
CA ASN A 108 -6.91 -6.18 -26.55
C ASN A 108 -6.34 -7.57 -26.85
N ASN A 109 -6.60 -8.56 -26.00
CA ASN A 109 -6.18 -9.94 -26.22
C ASN A 109 -7.02 -10.94 -25.40
N PRO A 110 -8.01 -11.62 -26.02
CA PRO A 110 -8.90 -12.56 -25.33
C PRO A 110 -8.18 -13.85 -24.89
N GLU A 111 -7.10 -14.26 -25.56
CA GLU A 111 -6.37 -15.50 -25.27
C GLU A 111 -5.57 -15.42 -23.96
N VAL A 112 -5.35 -14.22 -23.43
CA VAL A 112 -4.61 -14.01 -22.17
C VAL A 112 -5.25 -14.75 -21.00
N PHE A 113 -6.56 -14.95 -21.00
CA PHE A 113 -7.22 -15.71 -19.94
C PHE A 113 -6.80 -17.19 -19.93
N ILE A 114 -6.45 -17.76 -21.08
CA ILE A 114 -5.89 -19.12 -21.17
C ILE A 114 -4.48 -19.13 -20.56
N SER A 115 -3.68 -18.08 -20.81
CA SER A 115 -2.30 -17.97 -20.27
C SER A 115 -2.25 -17.91 -18.73
N VAL A 116 -3.31 -17.44 -18.08
CA VAL A 116 -3.43 -17.46 -16.61
C VAL A 116 -3.42 -18.90 -16.08
N PHE A 117 -4.10 -19.82 -16.76
CA PHE A 117 -4.11 -21.24 -16.40
C PHE A 117 -2.78 -21.94 -16.68
N GLN A 118 -1.91 -21.33 -17.50
CA GLN A 118 -0.55 -21.81 -17.82
C GLN A 118 0.53 -21.20 -16.90
N ASN A 119 0.14 -20.66 -15.74
CA ASN A 119 1.01 -19.97 -14.79
C ASN A 119 1.72 -18.73 -15.35
N ASN A 120 1.10 -18.04 -16.32
CA ASN A 120 1.60 -16.79 -16.88
C ASN A 120 0.63 -15.61 -16.59
N ALA A 121 0.19 -15.46 -15.34
CA ALA A 121 -0.72 -14.39 -14.96
C ALA A 121 -0.15 -12.97 -15.15
N ASN A 122 1.17 -12.83 -15.35
CA ASN A 122 1.79 -11.53 -15.69
C ASN A 122 1.32 -10.99 -17.04
N ALA A 123 0.88 -11.85 -17.97
CA ALA A 123 0.36 -11.45 -19.28
C ALA A 123 -0.91 -10.57 -19.18
N LEU A 124 -1.74 -10.76 -18.14
CA LEU A 124 -2.89 -9.87 -17.87
C LEU A 124 -2.45 -8.44 -17.60
N LYS A 125 -1.37 -8.30 -16.83
CA LYS A 125 -0.78 -7.00 -16.53
C LYS A 125 -0.16 -6.43 -17.81
N GLU A 126 0.67 -7.17 -18.52
CA GLU A 126 1.33 -6.68 -19.74
C GLU A 126 0.33 -6.17 -20.78
N THR A 127 -0.74 -6.93 -21.04
CA THR A 127 -1.80 -6.57 -21.99
C THR A 127 -2.50 -5.26 -21.63
N LEU A 128 -2.70 -5.01 -20.34
CA LEU A 128 -3.29 -3.78 -19.85
C LEU A 128 -2.32 -2.60 -19.95
N TYR A 129 -1.02 -2.82 -19.70
CA TYR A 129 -0.05 -1.73 -19.62
C TYR A 129 0.44 -1.24 -20.98
N ASN A 130 0.25 -2.02 -22.05
CA ASN A 130 0.62 -1.63 -23.42
C ASN A 130 -0.12 -0.38 -23.93
N ASN A 131 -1.34 -0.11 -23.43
CA ASN A 131 -2.15 1.07 -23.78
C ASN A 131 -2.73 1.72 -22.51
N TYR A 132 -1.92 1.86 -21.45
CA TYR A 132 -2.42 2.30 -20.15
C TYR A 132 -2.79 3.78 -20.12
N ASP A 133 -4.08 4.07 -19.99
CA ASP A 133 -4.56 5.42 -19.62
C ASP A 133 -4.80 5.52 -18.10
N THR A 134 -4.14 6.46 -17.44
CA THR A 134 -4.14 6.61 -15.97
C THR A 134 -5.49 6.97 -15.34
N GLY A 135 -6.53 7.27 -16.14
CA GLY A 135 -7.88 7.60 -15.68
C GLY A 135 -8.72 6.41 -15.19
N LEU A 136 -9.64 5.92 -16.03
CA LEU A 136 -10.67 4.94 -15.65
C LEU A 136 -10.09 3.61 -15.16
N HIS A 137 -8.89 3.23 -15.61
CA HIS A 137 -8.23 2.02 -15.14
C HIS A 137 -7.91 2.06 -13.64
N SER A 138 -7.69 3.24 -13.06
CA SER A 138 -7.36 3.40 -11.65
C SER A 138 -8.57 3.18 -10.73
N LEU A 139 -9.80 3.34 -11.23
CA LEU A 139 -11.03 3.12 -10.44
C LEU A 139 -11.12 1.70 -9.88
N ARG A 140 -10.49 0.70 -10.52
CA ARG A 140 -10.46 -0.68 -10.00
C ARG A 140 -9.86 -0.74 -8.59
N TYR A 141 -8.95 0.17 -8.24
CA TYR A 141 -8.31 0.18 -6.93
C TYR A 141 -9.29 0.48 -5.80
N ILE A 142 -10.43 1.14 -6.08
CA ILE A 142 -11.49 1.39 -5.09
C ILE A 142 -12.03 0.08 -4.48
N SER A 143 -11.90 -1.05 -5.19
CA SER A 143 -12.22 -2.38 -4.68
C SER A 143 -11.45 -2.75 -3.41
N ILE A 144 -10.30 -2.11 -3.14
CA ILE A 144 -9.55 -2.25 -1.89
C ILE A 144 -10.39 -1.82 -0.68
N LEU A 145 -11.05 -0.66 -0.79
CA LEU A 145 -11.97 -0.15 0.24
C LEU A 145 -13.23 -1.01 0.30
N GLY A 146 -13.79 -1.37 -0.86
CA GLY A 146 -14.97 -2.21 -0.96
C GLY A 146 -14.78 -3.57 -0.27
N GLY A 147 -13.69 -4.27 -0.61
CA GLY A 147 -13.35 -5.56 -0.02
C GLY A 147 -13.06 -5.47 1.48
N ALA A 148 -12.34 -4.44 1.92
CA ALA A 148 -12.08 -4.21 3.35
C ALA A 148 -13.40 -4.01 4.12
N PHE A 149 -14.32 -3.20 3.57
CA PHE A 149 -15.60 -2.92 4.19
C PHE A 149 -16.53 -4.14 4.17
N GLY A 150 -16.54 -4.92 3.08
CA GLY A 150 -17.32 -6.15 2.97
C GLY A 150 -16.89 -7.19 4.00
N ILE A 151 -15.58 -7.43 4.14
CA ILE A 151 -15.06 -8.35 5.16
C ILE A 151 -15.36 -7.81 6.58
N TYR A 152 -15.17 -6.51 6.81
CA TYR A 152 -15.52 -5.88 8.08
C TYR A 152 -16.97 -6.14 8.47
N ARG A 153 -17.92 -5.92 7.54
CA ARG A 153 -19.35 -6.17 7.76
C ARG A 153 -19.64 -7.64 8.06
N ILE A 154 -19.04 -8.57 7.33
CA ILE A 154 -19.22 -10.01 7.57
C ILE A 154 -18.77 -10.35 9.00
N ILE A 155 -17.61 -9.85 9.44
CA ILE A 155 -17.08 -10.09 10.79
C ILE A 155 -17.99 -9.48 11.86
N THR A 156 -18.43 -8.23 11.68
CA THR A 156 -19.15 -7.49 12.73
C THR A 156 -20.64 -7.82 12.80
N ILE A 157 -21.28 -7.98 11.65
CA ILE A 157 -22.73 -8.23 11.53
C ILE A 157 -23.02 -9.75 11.58
N LYS A 158 -22.03 -10.60 11.28
CA LYS A 158 -22.17 -12.07 11.20
C LYS A 158 -23.22 -12.54 10.19
N ARG A 159 -23.53 -11.70 9.19
CA ARG A 159 -24.44 -12.01 8.09
C ARG A 159 -23.77 -11.64 6.77
N ILE A 160 -23.71 -12.60 5.86
CA ILE A 160 -23.17 -12.39 4.51
C ILE A 160 -24.29 -11.84 3.63
N ARG A 161 -24.06 -10.70 2.98
CA ARG A 161 -24.94 -10.16 1.94
C ARG A 161 -24.27 -10.32 0.57
N ALA A 162 -25.08 -10.37 -0.50
CA ALA A 162 -24.56 -10.47 -1.86
C ALA A 162 -23.58 -9.35 -2.21
N ILE A 163 -23.81 -8.14 -1.71
CA ILE A 163 -22.90 -6.99 -1.88
C ILE A 163 -21.53 -7.21 -1.22
N ASP A 164 -21.45 -7.97 -0.13
CA ASP A 164 -20.19 -8.28 0.55
C ASP A 164 -19.36 -9.27 -0.26
N LEU A 165 -20.02 -10.31 -0.78
CA LEU A 165 -19.39 -11.28 -1.69
C LEU A 165 -18.93 -10.61 -3.00
N LEU A 166 -19.75 -9.72 -3.56
CA LEU A 166 -19.40 -8.96 -4.75
C LEU A 166 -18.11 -8.13 -4.53
N ASN A 167 -18.02 -7.36 -3.44
CA ASN A 167 -16.84 -6.54 -3.17
C ASN A 167 -15.57 -7.38 -2.93
N ILE A 168 -15.69 -8.54 -2.27
CA ILE A 168 -14.56 -9.47 -2.11
C ILE A 168 -14.12 -10.00 -3.49
N MET A 169 -15.07 -10.38 -4.34
CA MET A 169 -14.77 -10.83 -5.70
C MET A 169 -14.10 -9.74 -6.53
N LEU A 170 -14.59 -8.49 -6.48
CA LEU A 170 -13.98 -7.34 -7.16
C LEU A 170 -12.54 -7.06 -6.69
N LEU A 171 -12.28 -7.23 -5.38
CA LEU A 171 -10.93 -7.13 -4.82
C LEU A 171 -10.01 -8.23 -5.37
N LEU A 172 -10.48 -9.48 -5.39
CA LEU A 172 -9.70 -10.61 -5.92
C LEU A 172 -9.39 -10.43 -7.40
N MET A 173 -10.38 -10.02 -8.20
CA MET A 173 -10.19 -9.66 -9.62
C MET A 173 -9.15 -8.54 -9.80
N THR A 174 -9.23 -7.50 -8.97
CA THR A 174 -8.23 -6.42 -9.01
C THR A 174 -6.83 -6.89 -8.63
N ALA A 175 -6.72 -7.79 -7.65
CA ALA A 175 -5.46 -8.34 -7.17
C ALA A 175 -4.78 -9.24 -8.21
N LEU A 176 -5.57 -9.99 -9.01
CA LEU A 176 -5.07 -10.80 -10.12
C LEU A 176 -4.33 -9.94 -11.17
N ILE A 177 -4.82 -8.74 -11.46
CA ILE A 177 -4.24 -7.84 -12.47
C ILE A 177 -3.09 -7.00 -11.90
N SER A 178 -3.33 -6.31 -10.78
CA SER A 178 -2.49 -5.17 -10.39
C SER A 178 -1.29 -5.57 -9.54
N SER A 179 -1.53 -6.36 -8.48
CA SER A 179 -0.54 -6.99 -7.60
C SER A 179 -1.19 -7.43 -6.28
N ARG A 180 -0.45 -8.26 -5.53
CA ARG A 180 -0.72 -8.66 -4.13
C ARG A 180 -0.91 -7.47 -3.19
N LEU A 181 -0.39 -6.31 -3.57
CA LEU A 181 -0.46 -5.06 -2.82
C LEU A 181 -1.90 -4.67 -2.48
N SER A 182 -2.84 -4.84 -3.41
CA SER A 182 -4.25 -4.51 -3.20
C SER A 182 -4.86 -5.29 -2.02
N ILE A 183 -4.49 -6.57 -1.88
CA ILE A 183 -4.96 -7.42 -0.76
C ILE A 183 -4.34 -6.93 0.55
N ILE A 184 -3.03 -6.64 0.56
CA ILE A 184 -2.32 -6.16 1.74
C ILE A 184 -2.93 -4.84 2.24
N VAL A 185 -3.15 -3.87 1.35
CA VAL A 185 -3.77 -2.58 1.68
C VAL A 185 -5.19 -2.81 2.23
N SER A 186 -5.97 -3.68 1.60
CA SER A 186 -7.34 -3.98 2.02
C SER A 186 -7.38 -4.58 3.43
N ILE A 187 -6.45 -5.49 3.74
CA ILE A 187 -6.33 -6.08 5.07
C ILE A 187 -5.87 -5.05 6.10
N LEU A 188 -4.93 -4.17 5.76
CA LEU A 188 -4.52 -3.08 6.63
C LEU A 188 -5.72 -2.17 6.95
N VAL A 189 -6.50 -1.78 5.93
CA VAL A 189 -7.71 -0.96 6.13
C VAL A 189 -8.74 -1.71 7.00
N LEU A 190 -8.99 -3.00 6.75
CA LEU A 190 -9.87 -3.84 7.57
C LEU A 190 -9.43 -3.87 9.04
N LEU A 191 -8.15 -4.15 9.29
CA LEU A 191 -7.58 -4.17 10.63
C LEU A 191 -7.70 -2.80 11.29
N GLY A 192 -7.43 -1.72 10.54
CA GLY A 192 -7.65 -0.36 10.99
C GLY A 192 -9.10 -0.09 11.39
N MET A 193 -10.07 -0.51 10.59
CA MET A 193 -11.50 -0.35 10.92
C MET A 193 -11.88 -1.10 12.20
N LEU A 194 -11.44 -2.35 12.34
CA LEU A 194 -11.68 -3.16 13.53
C LEU A 194 -11.03 -2.52 14.78
N ALA A 195 -9.81 -1.98 14.62
CA ALA A 195 -9.12 -1.23 15.67
C ALA A 195 -9.91 0.02 16.05
N HIS A 196 -10.25 0.87 15.09
CA HIS A 196 -10.92 2.15 15.30
C HIS A 196 -12.21 1.99 16.10
N ARG A 197 -13.04 1.03 15.69
CA ARG A 197 -14.34 0.71 16.30
C ARG A 197 -14.25 -0.12 17.58
N ASN A 198 -13.05 -0.31 18.13
CA ASN A 198 -12.78 -1.11 19.35
C ASN A 198 -13.33 -2.54 19.28
N HIS A 199 -13.44 -3.12 18.08
CA HIS A 199 -13.98 -4.48 17.97
C HIS A 199 -12.94 -5.49 18.47
N LYS A 200 -13.35 -6.36 19.39
CA LYS A 200 -12.48 -7.41 19.95
C LYS A 200 -12.40 -8.56 18.95
N ILE A 201 -11.28 -8.66 18.24
CA ILE A 201 -10.95 -9.84 17.43
C ILE A 201 -10.36 -10.91 18.36
N SER A 202 -10.88 -12.14 18.27
CA SER A 202 -10.27 -13.28 18.96
C SER A 202 -8.94 -13.64 18.31
N PHE A 203 -7.99 -14.14 19.10
CA PHE A 203 -6.70 -14.60 18.56
C PHE A 203 -6.88 -15.70 17.50
N LYS A 204 -7.86 -16.59 17.70
CA LYS A 204 -8.26 -17.61 16.70
C LYS A 204 -8.66 -17.00 15.37
N ALA A 205 -9.46 -15.92 15.36
CA ALA A 205 -9.86 -15.26 14.12
C ALA A 205 -8.67 -14.58 13.41
N VAL A 206 -7.71 -14.04 14.16
CA VAL A 206 -6.46 -13.50 13.58
C VAL A 206 -5.65 -14.61 12.91
N ILE A 207 -5.50 -15.77 13.56
CA ILE A 207 -4.83 -16.94 12.97
C ILE A 207 -5.55 -17.41 11.70
N ILE A 208 -6.87 -17.56 11.74
CA ILE A 208 -7.66 -17.97 10.56
C ILE A 208 -7.47 -16.99 9.41
N LEU A 209 -7.52 -15.68 9.68
CA LEU A 209 -7.29 -14.65 8.67
C LEU A 209 -5.86 -14.72 8.12
N ALA A 210 -4.86 -14.95 8.96
CA ALA A 210 -3.47 -15.08 8.56
C ALA A 210 -3.24 -16.33 7.68
N ILE A 211 -3.83 -17.48 8.04
CA ILE A 211 -3.79 -18.71 7.24
C ILE A 211 -4.49 -18.48 5.89
N ALA A 212 -5.70 -17.91 5.89
CA ALA A 212 -6.44 -17.63 4.67
C ALA A 212 -5.65 -16.70 3.73
N LEU A 213 -5.07 -15.63 4.28
CA LEU A 213 -4.21 -14.73 3.52
C LEU A 213 -2.98 -15.45 2.97
N PHE A 214 -2.28 -16.23 3.79
CA PHE A 214 -1.10 -16.97 3.38
C PHE A 214 -1.42 -17.95 2.24
N THR A 215 -2.56 -18.65 2.31
CA THR A 215 -3.04 -19.53 1.24
C THR A 215 -3.32 -18.76 -0.05
N VAL A 216 -4.06 -17.65 0.02
CA VAL A 216 -4.37 -16.82 -1.16
C VAL A 216 -3.08 -16.27 -1.80
N LEU A 217 -2.13 -15.79 -1.00
CA LEU A 217 -0.84 -15.29 -1.49
C LEU A 217 0.01 -16.42 -2.09
N THR A 218 -0.02 -17.61 -1.50
CA THR A 218 0.67 -18.80 -2.02
C THR A 218 0.14 -19.18 -3.39
N LEU A 219 -1.18 -19.27 -3.54
CA LEU A 219 -1.81 -19.54 -4.84
C LEU A 219 -1.47 -18.45 -5.86
N ALA A 220 -1.61 -17.18 -5.48
CA ALA A 220 -1.27 -16.06 -6.36
C ALA A 220 0.21 -16.02 -6.74
N ASN A 221 1.12 -16.47 -5.86
CA ASN A 221 2.54 -16.59 -6.17
C ASN A 221 2.81 -17.76 -7.11
N TYR A 222 2.18 -18.91 -6.87
CA TYR A 222 2.31 -20.08 -7.72
C TYR A 222 1.87 -19.80 -9.17
N PHE A 223 0.68 -19.23 -9.37
CA PHE A 223 0.16 -18.93 -10.71
C PHE A 223 0.92 -17.81 -11.45
N ARG A 224 1.73 -17.03 -10.73
CA ARG A 224 2.44 -15.88 -11.31
C ARG A 224 3.92 -16.14 -11.53
N ASN A 225 4.55 -16.86 -10.59
CA ASN A 225 6.01 -17.02 -10.51
C ASN A 225 6.44 -18.49 -10.38
N GLY A 226 5.51 -19.45 -10.49
CA GLY A 226 5.81 -20.86 -10.25
C GLY A 226 6.96 -21.39 -11.12
N ASN A 227 6.96 -21.08 -12.41
CA ASN A 227 8.01 -21.53 -13.34
C ASN A 227 9.37 -20.90 -13.00
N PHE A 228 9.39 -19.61 -12.68
CA PHE A 228 10.61 -18.90 -12.27
C PHE A 228 11.29 -19.56 -11.06
N TYR A 229 10.52 -19.96 -10.05
CA TYR A 229 11.06 -20.62 -8.86
C TYR A 229 11.56 -22.04 -9.13
N LYS A 230 10.89 -22.78 -10.02
CA LYS A 230 11.31 -24.13 -10.43
C LYS A 230 12.61 -24.08 -11.23
N GLU A 231 12.68 -23.20 -12.22
CA GLU A 231 13.82 -23.11 -13.14
C GLU A 231 15.07 -22.52 -12.47
N LYS A 232 14.90 -21.43 -11.69
CA LYS A 232 16.05 -20.68 -11.15
C LYS A 232 16.53 -21.16 -9.77
N TYR A 233 15.61 -21.65 -8.94
CA TYR A 233 15.92 -22.02 -7.55
C TYR A 233 15.63 -23.50 -7.24
N ASN A 234 15.16 -24.28 -8.20
CA ASN A 234 14.77 -25.69 -8.02
C ASN A 234 13.74 -25.88 -6.88
N ILE A 235 12.88 -24.89 -6.66
CA ILE A 235 11.83 -24.95 -5.62
C ILE A 235 10.54 -25.39 -6.29
N ASN A 236 10.06 -26.60 -5.97
CA ASN A 236 8.80 -27.13 -6.51
C ASN A 236 7.60 -26.93 -5.57
N ASN A 237 7.83 -26.74 -4.27
CA ASN A 237 6.77 -26.61 -3.26
C ASN A 237 6.21 -25.16 -3.22
N PRO A 238 4.91 -24.94 -3.49
CA PRO A 238 4.31 -23.60 -3.48
C PRO A 238 4.46 -22.84 -2.16
N ILE A 239 4.42 -23.55 -1.02
CA ILE A 239 4.59 -22.95 0.30
C ILE A 239 6.01 -22.39 0.43
N LEU A 240 7.03 -23.16 0.02
CA LEU A 240 8.41 -22.71 0.04
C LEU A 240 8.65 -21.55 -0.95
N MET A 241 8.02 -21.57 -2.12
CA MET A 241 8.06 -20.43 -3.05
C MET A 241 7.52 -19.16 -2.38
N ASN A 242 6.39 -19.26 -1.66
CA ASN A 242 5.78 -18.12 -0.99
C ASN A 242 6.63 -17.62 0.20
N VAL A 243 7.16 -18.52 1.01
CA VAL A 243 8.08 -18.16 2.11
C VAL A 243 9.34 -17.48 1.55
N SER A 244 9.93 -18.04 0.50
CA SER A 244 11.11 -17.46 -0.16
C SER A 244 10.83 -16.07 -0.75
N GLU A 245 9.66 -15.89 -1.35
CA GLU A 245 9.21 -14.59 -1.84
C GLU A 245 9.01 -13.59 -0.70
N MET A 246 8.40 -14.00 0.43
CA MET A 246 8.22 -13.13 1.61
C MET A 246 9.57 -12.69 2.19
N VAL A 247 10.52 -13.62 2.33
CA VAL A 247 11.88 -13.33 2.81
C VAL A 247 12.58 -12.36 1.86
N THR A 248 12.49 -12.60 0.55
CA THR A 248 13.07 -11.69 -0.45
C THR A 248 12.44 -10.31 -0.38
N TYR A 249 11.11 -10.24 -0.30
CA TYR A 249 10.36 -9.00 -0.23
C TYR A 249 10.72 -8.18 1.00
N LEU A 250 10.86 -8.83 2.17
CA LEU A 250 11.19 -8.20 3.44
C LEU A 250 12.67 -7.89 3.60
N GLY A 251 13.57 -8.76 3.14
CA GLY A 251 15.02 -8.64 3.39
C GLY A 251 15.75 -7.74 2.40
N ALA A 252 15.38 -7.78 1.12
CA ALA A 252 16.11 -7.04 0.08
C ALA A 252 16.14 -5.52 0.28
N PRO A 253 15.05 -4.85 0.73
CA PRO A 253 15.10 -3.40 0.98
C PRO A 253 16.06 -3.01 2.11
N PHE A 254 16.16 -3.80 3.19
CA PHE A 254 17.15 -3.53 4.24
C PHE A 254 18.58 -3.70 3.72
N GLN A 255 18.84 -4.77 2.95
CA GLN A 255 20.12 -4.97 2.25
C GLN A 255 20.50 -3.74 1.43
N THR A 256 19.58 -3.24 0.60
CA THR A 256 19.83 -2.04 -0.22
C THR A 256 20.13 -0.82 0.65
N SER A 257 19.43 -0.67 1.78
CA SER A 257 19.62 0.47 2.69
C SER A 257 21.02 0.47 3.31
N VAL A 258 21.47 -0.68 3.81
CA VAL A 258 22.82 -0.86 4.38
C VAL A 258 23.89 -0.59 3.33
N SER A 259 23.71 -1.14 2.13
CA SER A 259 24.66 -1.01 1.03
C SER A 259 24.86 0.44 0.59
N ILE A 260 23.77 1.21 0.51
CA ILE A 260 23.83 2.65 0.23
C ILE A 260 24.46 3.41 1.40
N ALA A 261 24.07 3.10 2.63
CA ALA A 261 24.62 3.75 3.81
C ALA A 261 26.14 3.52 3.97
N ASN A 262 26.66 2.36 3.56
CA ASN A 262 28.10 2.04 3.49
C ASN A 262 28.84 2.82 2.40
N ASN A 263 28.16 3.27 1.35
CA ASN A 263 28.76 3.90 0.18
C ASN A 263 28.32 5.36 0.00
N VAL A 264 27.85 6.00 1.06
CA VAL A 264 27.35 7.39 1.03
C VAL A 264 28.36 8.35 0.40
N ASP A 265 29.64 8.19 0.69
CA ASP A 265 30.71 9.07 0.19
C ASP A 265 31.00 8.89 -1.31
N ARG A 266 30.59 7.76 -1.89
CA ARG A 266 30.80 7.40 -3.30
C ARG A 266 29.61 7.72 -4.19
N ILE A 267 28.45 7.97 -3.59
CA ILE A 267 27.22 8.26 -4.33
C ILE A 267 27.21 9.75 -4.63
N HIS A 268 27.64 10.11 -5.84
CA HIS A 268 27.59 11.48 -6.33
C HIS A 268 26.15 11.88 -6.66
N PHE A 269 25.69 12.95 -6.00
CA PHE A 269 24.39 13.56 -6.25
C PHE A 269 24.49 14.54 -7.42
N ASN A 270 23.81 14.24 -8.53
CA ASN A 270 23.58 15.18 -9.62
C ASN A 270 22.21 15.83 -9.39
N GLY A 271 22.15 16.74 -8.43
CA GLY A 271 20.89 17.36 -8.03
C GLY A 271 20.31 18.31 -9.04
N ASP A 272 19.43 17.82 -9.91
CA ASP A 272 18.56 18.70 -10.69
C ASP A 272 17.33 19.07 -9.85
N LYS A 273 16.89 20.34 -9.92
CA LYS A 273 15.63 20.78 -9.31
C LYS A 273 14.43 19.98 -9.84
N ASN A 274 14.54 19.45 -11.05
CA ASN A 274 13.55 18.57 -11.66
C ASN A 274 13.34 17.27 -10.87
N ASP A 275 14.38 16.77 -10.18
CA ASP A 275 14.29 15.54 -9.38
C ASP A 275 13.37 15.70 -8.17
N LEU A 276 13.37 16.88 -7.52
CA LEU A 276 12.46 17.15 -6.40
C LEU A 276 10.99 17.17 -6.84
N MET A 277 10.70 17.80 -7.99
CA MET A 277 9.34 17.87 -8.53
C MET A 277 8.80 16.49 -8.84
N PHE A 278 9.64 15.55 -9.28
CA PHE A 278 9.26 14.16 -9.49
C PHE A 278 8.61 13.52 -8.24
N TYR A 279 9.08 13.86 -7.04
CA TYR A 279 8.55 13.27 -5.79
C TYR A 279 7.33 13.99 -5.21
N PHE A 280 7.10 15.26 -5.59
CA PHE A 280 5.90 16.00 -5.21
C PHE A 280 4.74 15.74 -6.17
N VAL A 281 5.04 15.58 -7.45
CA VAL A 281 4.03 15.39 -8.50
C VAL A 281 3.46 13.97 -8.42
N PRO A 282 2.12 13.81 -8.44
CA PRO A 282 1.49 12.50 -8.51
C PRO A 282 1.98 11.66 -9.69
N THR A 283 2.12 10.35 -9.48
CA THR A 283 2.77 9.47 -10.47
C THR A 283 2.08 9.40 -11.83
N TYR A 284 0.79 9.70 -11.88
CA TYR A 284 0.02 9.72 -13.13
C TYR A 284 0.24 10.98 -13.97
N PHE A 285 0.96 12.00 -13.46
CA PHE A 285 1.37 13.17 -14.24
C PHE A 285 2.81 13.08 -14.76
N HIS A 286 3.57 12.04 -14.40
CA HIS A 286 4.97 11.89 -14.83
C HIS A 286 5.12 11.69 -16.35
N GLY A 287 4.08 11.29 -17.07
CA GLY A 287 4.11 11.16 -18.53
C GLY A 287 4.37 12.45 -19.32
N ILE A 288 4.38 13.61 -18.65
CA ILE A 288 4.69 14.93 -19.24
C ILE A 288 6.15 15.36 -18.93
N PHE A 289 6.81 14.70 -17.97
CA PHE A 289 8.19 14.98 -17.59
C PHE A 289 9.12 13.94 -18.22
N ASN A 290 9.98 14.37 -19.13
CA ASN A 290 10.93 13.55 -19.91
C ASN A 290 11.55 12.38 -19.12
N ILE A 291 11.27 11.15 -19.58
CA ILE A 291 11.79 9.88 -19.05
C ILE A 291 13.33 9.77 -19.12
N ASN A 292 13.97 10.64 -19.91
CA ASN A 292 15.43 10.74 -19.99
C ASN A 292 16.09 11.37 -18.74
N SER A 293 15.29 11.83 -17.77
CA SER A 293 15.75 12.50 -16.55
C SER A 293 15.45 11.72 -15.26
N SER A 294 15.10 10.43 -15.32
CA SER A 294 15.26 9.62 -14.12
C SER A 294 16.76 9.45 -13.92
N PRO A 295 17.37 9.94 -12.82
CA PRO A 295 18.78 9.71 -12.58
C PRO A 295 18.91 8.21 -12.26
N SER A 296 19.11 7.43 -13.32
CA SER A 296 19.78 6.14 -13.27
C SER A 296 21.25 6.39 -12.94
N ASN A 297 21.51 7.08 -11.83
CA ASN A 297 22.66 6.79 -11.01
C ASN A 297 22.41 5.35 -10.56
N ASP A 298 22.96 4.41 -11.34
CA ASP A 298 22.76 2.98 -11.20
C ASP A 298 23.36 2.54 -9.87
N TYR A 299 22.63 2.80 -8.79
CA TYR A 299 23.03 2.48 -7.43
C TYR A 299 23.28 0.97 -7.30
N ARG A 300 22.77 0.16 -8.25
CA ARG A 300 23.05 -1.28 -8.35
C ARG A 300 24.52 -1.59 -8.56
N GLN A 301 25.33 -0.65 -9.05
CA GLN A 301 26.79 -0.80 -9.04
C GLN A 301 27.36 -0.88 -7.61
N TYR A 302 26.65 -0.32 -6.64
CA TYR A 302 27.00 -0.32 -5.22
C TYR A 302 26.17 -1.29 -4.38
N VAL A 303 25.21 -1.99 -4.99
CA VAL A 303 24.27 -2.85 -4.26
C VAL A 303 24.18 -4.22 -4.91
N ASN A 304 24.59 -5.25 -4.17
CA ASN A 304 24.32 -6.62 -4.54
C ASN A 304 22.81 -6.91 -4.34
N ILE A 305 22.03 -6.77 -5.41
CA ILE A 305 20.61 -7.11 -5.47
C ILE A 305 20.30 -7.80 -6.79
N GLU A 306 19.40 -8.78 -6.75
CA GLU A 306 19.01 -9.53 -7.94
C GLU A 306 18.36 -8.62 -9.00
N LYS A 307 18.77 -8.78 -10.28
CA LYS A 307 18.27 -7.94 -11.39
C LYS A 307 16.75 -7.93 -11.53
N SER A 308 16.09 -9.05 -11.20
CA SER A 308 14.62 -9.20 -11.28
C SER A 308 13.86 -8.39 -10.24
N LEU A 309 14.53 -7.89 -9.19
CA LEU A 309 13.91 -7.03 -8.20
C LEU A 309 13.90 -5.60 -8.70
N THR A 310 12.70 -5.04 -8.85
CA THR A 310 12.49 -3.62 -9.21
C THR A 310 12.23 -2.75 -7.98
N THR A 311 12.17 -3.37 -6.81
CA THR A 311 11.85 -2.71 -5.54
C THR A 311 13.13 -2.45 -4.76
N ASN A 312 13.35 -1.19 -4.45
CA ASN A 312 14.54 -0.68 -3.76
C ASN A 312 14.01 0.07 -2.55
N SER A 313 14.67 -0.05 -1.40
CA SER A 313 14.31 0.75 -0.21
C SER A 313 14.01 2.21 -0.56
N ALA A 314 12.99 2.79 0.09
CA ALA A 314 12.68 4.21 -0.13
C ALA A 314 13.86 5.10 0.27
N PHE A 315 14.65 4.69 1.28
CA PHE A 315 15.89 5.39 1.63
C PHE A 315 16.85 5.38 0.46
N THR A 316 17.13 4.21 -0.13
CA THR A 316 18.01 4.11 -1.30
C THR A 316 17.52 4.97 -2.44
N HIS A 317 16.25 4.84 -2.82
CA HIS A 317 15.69 5.56 -3.95
C HIS A 317 15.75 7.09 -3.75
N LEU A 318 15.36 7.58 -2.56
CA LEU A 318 15.41 9.01 -2.27
C LEU A 318 16.84 9.51 -2.15
N TYR A 319 17.73 8.76 -1.50
CA TYR A 319 19.12 9.18 -1.32
C TYR A 319 19.90 9.17 -2.63
N SER A 320 19.71 8.18 -3.50
CA SER A 320 20.38 8.13 -4.81
C SER A 320 19.95 9.28 -5.72
N SER A 321 18.70 9.73 -5.60
CA SER A 321 18.19 10.84 -6.42
C SER A 321 18.40 12.20 -5.79
N LEU A 322 18.26 12.35 -4.47
CA LEU A 322 18.24 13.64 -3.76
C LEU A 322 19.48 13.88 -2.87
N GLY A 323 20.38 12.91 -2.75
CA GLY A 323 21.53 12.98 -1.86
C GLY A 323 21.12 13.26 -0.41
N ILE A 324 21.89 14.11 0.28
CA ILE A 324 21.61 14.53 1.66
C ILE A 324 20.27 15.28 1.78
N THR A 325 19.81 15.97 0.71
CA THR A 325 18.54 16.70 0.75
C THR A 325 17.33 15.77 0.91
N SER A 326 17.49 14.47 0.64
CA SER A 326 16.48 13.44 0.91
C SER A 326 16.03 13.42 2.37
N PHE A 327 16.92 13.73 3.33
CA PHE A 327 16.60 13.77 4.76
C PHE A 327 15.56 14.86 5.07
N SER A 328 15.82 16.08 4.64
CA SER A 328 14.89 17.20 4.83
C SER A 328 13.59 16.96 4.07
N PHE A 329 13.68 16.44 2.83
CA PHE A 329 12.52 16.12 2.01
C PHE A 329 11.60 15.10 2.70
N ILE A 330 12.14 13.94 3.11
CA ILE A 330 11.30 12.90 3.70
C ILE A 330 10.66 13.38 4.99
N VAL A 331 11.41 14.15 5.80
CA VAL A 331 10.92 14.73 7.05
C VAL A 331 9.70 15.61 6.81
N ILE A 332 9.76 16.51 5.82
CA ILE A 332 8.64 17.40 5.48
C ILE A 332 7.41 16.59 5.07
N ILE A 333 7.59 15.60 4.18
CA ILE A 333 6.49 14.76 3.69
C ILE A 333 5.88 13.94 4.82
N VAL A 334 6.67 13.16 5.55
CA VAL A 334 6.14 12.28 6.61
C VAL A 334 5.50 13.09 7.74
N THR A 335 6.07 14.24 8.12
CA THR A 335 5.47 15.12 9.14
C THR A 335 4.09 15.62 8.67
N SER A 336 3.99 16.08 7.42
CA SER A 336 2.74 16.59 6.84
C SER A 336 1.66 15.50 6.79
N PHE A 337 2.00 14.33 6.25
CA PHE A 337 1.05 13.21 6.15
C PHE A 337 0.69 12.64 7.52
N ALA A 338 1.60 12.62 8.49
CA ALA A 338 1.31 12.20 9.86
C ALA A 338 0.31 13.12 10.54
N PHE A 339 0.46 14.44 10.36
CA PHE A 339 -0.48 15.43 10.84
C PHE A 339 -1.88 15.21 10.25
N VAL A 340 -1.97 15.03 8.92
CA VAL A 340 -3.22 14.71 8.23
C VAL A 340 -3.83 13.40 8.75
N ALA A 341 -3.03 12.35 8.91
CA ALA A 341 -3.48 11.09 9.48
C ALA A 341 -3.99 11.25 10.93
N GLY A 342 -3.37 12.12 11.73
CA GLY A 342 -3.84 12.49 13.06
C GLY A 342 -5.21 13.15 13.01
N ALA A 343 -5.38 14.14 12.13
CA ALA A 343 -6.64 14.86 11.94
C ALA A 343 -7.79 13.92 11.58
N PHE A 344 -7.54 12.97 10.66
CA PHE A 344 -8.57 12.04 10.21
C PHE A 344 -8.84 10.87 11.18
N SER A 345 -7.96 10.62 12.14
CA SER A 345 -8.13 9.52 13.10
C SER A 345 -9.29 9.71 14.09
N ASN A 346 -9.80 10.94 14.23
CA ASN A 346 -10.88 11.30 15.16
C ASN A 346 -12.30 11.17 14.57
N TYR A 347 -12.43 10.95 13.27
CA TYR A 347 -13.75 10.86 12.62
C TYR A 347 -14.43 9.53 12.96
N LYS A 348 -15.75 9.56 13.13
CA LYS A 348 -16.57 8.36 13.32
C LYS A 348 -17.10 7.82 12.00
N SER A 349 -17.31 8.66 10.99
CA SER A 349 -17.68 8.22 9.65
C SER A 349 -16.51 7.54 8.93
N LEU A 350 -16.78 6.86 7.82
CA LEU A 350 -15.75 6.16 7.03
C LEU A 350 -14.57 7.02 6.55
N ILE A 351 -14.62 8.34 6.73
CA ILE A 351 -13.47 9.24 6.48
C ILE A 351 -12.24 8.82 7.27
N PHE A 352 -12.39 8.23 8.46
CA PHE A 352 -11.23 7.76 9.22
C PHE A 352 -10.39 6.75 8.42
N THR A 353 -10.91 6.12 7.36
CA THR A 353 -10.12 5.24 6.48
C THR A 353 -8.95 5.97 5.82
N VAL A 354 -9.02 7.30 5.62
CA VAL A 354 -7.90 8.13 5.15
C VAL A 354 -6.69 7.98 6.07
N HIS A 355 -6.90 7.95 7.39
CA HIS A 355 -5.81 7.71 8.35
C HIS A 355 -5.12 6.36 8.10
N TYR A 356 -5.85 5.31 7.77
CA TYR A 356 -5.28 3.98 7.51
C TYR A 356 -4.65 3.86 6.13
N LEU A 357 -5.18 4.55 5.11
CA LEU A 357 -4.53 4.67 3.81
C LEU A 357 -3.17 5.37 3.92
N ILE A 358 -3.11 6.46 4.70
CA ILE A 358 -1.84 7.14 4.98
C ILE A 358 -0.93 6.21 5.79
N SER A 359 -1.45 5.55 6.84
CA SER A 359 -0.65 4.62 7.65
C SER A 359 -0.08 3.47 6.82
N TYR A 360 -0.74 3.07 5.73
CA TYR A 360 -0.17 2.13 4.78
C TYR A 360 1.03 2.71 4.00
N CYS A 361 1.01 3.98 3.61
CA CYS A 361 2.20 4.63 3.03
C CYS A 361 3.39 4.58 4.00
N PHE A 362 3.12 4.79 5.29
CA PHE A 362 4.12 4.62 6.35
C PHE A 362 4.58 3.15 6.49
N ALA A 363 3.65 2.20 6.40
CA ALA A 363 3.97 0.77 6.43
C ALA A 363 4.92 0.35 5.29
N GLU A 364 4.83 1.00 4.13
CA GLU A 364 5.69 0.73 2.97
C GLU A 364 6.97 1.56 2.93
N LEU A 365 7.15 2.55 3.81
CA LEU A 365 8.26 3.51 3.72
C LEU A 365 9.66 2.87 3.84
N TRP A 366 9.78 1.70 4.46
CA TRP A 366 11.04 0.93 4.46
C TRP A 366 11.40 0.37 3.08
N ARG A 367 10.40 0.18 2.22
CA ARG A 367 10.52 -0.48 0.93
C ARG A 367 10.29 0.42 -0.26
N MET A 368 9.34 1.36 -0.22
CA MET A 368 9.06 2.24 -1.36
C MET A 368 8.35 3.52 -0.92
N TYR A 369 8.59 4.59 -1.68
CA TYR A 369 7.92 5.87 -1.48
C TYR A 369 6.50 5.83 -2.08
N MET A 370 5.47 5.69 -1.24
CA MET A 370 4.07 5.57 -1.66
C MET A 370 3.28 6.89 -1.66
N PHE A 371 3.84 7.96 -1.11
CA PHE A 371 3.08 9.18 -0.80
C PHE A 371 2.55 9.93 -2.02
N ASN A 372 3.20 9.82 -3.19
CA ASN A 372 2.73 10.42 -4.44
C ASN A 372 2.10 9.41 -5.42
N THR A 373 1.87 8.17 -4.99
CA THR A 373 1.41 7.11 -5.90
C THR A 373 -0.08 7.23 -6.24
N GLY A 374 -0.40 7.02 -7.52
CA GLY A 374 -1.76 7.12 -8.03
C GLY A 374 -2.78 6.25 -7.27
N ILE A 375 -2.39 5.05 -6.84
CA ILE A 375 -3.27 4.14 -6.08
C ILE A 375 -3.76 4.78 -4.78
N ILE A 376 -2.87 5.41 -4.00
CA ILE A 376 -3.21 6.04 -2.73
C ILE A 376 -4.10 7.26 -2.97
N HIS A 377 -3.74 8.08 -3.97
CA HIS A 377 -4.56 9.22 -4.36
C HIS A 377 -5.97 8.80 -4.76
N THR A 378 -6.12 7.79 -5.63
CA THR A 378 -7.45 7.29 -6.04
C THR A 378 -8.27 6.83 -4.84
N LEU A 379 -7.67 6.14 -3.87
CA LEU A 379 -8.37 5.68 -2.67
C LEU A 379 -8.82 6.85 -1.79
N ILE A 380 -7.95 7.84 -1.57
CA ILE A 380 -8.28 9.05 -0.80
C ILE A 380 -9.37 9.86 -1.51
N PHE A 381 -9.22 10.09 -2.82
CA PHE A 381 -10.21 10.77 -3.64
C PHE A 381 -11.56 10.05 -3.61
N ALA A 382 -11.59 8.72 -3.65
CA ALA A 382 -12.83 7.97 -3.56
C ALA A 382 -13.58 8.23 -2.25
N VAL A 383 -12.86 8.31 -1.11
CA VAL A 383 -13.47 8.65 0.19
C VAL A 383 -14.10 10.04 0.16
N PHE A 384 -13.39 11.05 -0.37
CA PHE A 384 -13.92 12.41 -0.49
C PHE A 384 -15.01 12.57 -1.56
N PHE A 385 -14.97 11.79 -2.64
CA PHE A 385 -15.96 11.83 -3.68
C PHE A 385 -17.34 11.42 -3.16
N VAL A 386 -17.41 10.37 -2.32
CA VAL A 386 -18.67 9.98 -1.66
C VAL A 386 -19.21 11.12 -0.79
N LEU A 387 -18.34 11.78 -0.02
CA LEU A 387 -18.74 12.91 0.81
C LEU A 387 -19.36 14.02 -0.02
N PHE A 388 -18.67 14.42 -1.09
CA PHE A 388 -19.14 15.47 -1.97
C PHE A 388 -20.52 15.14 -2.53
N PHE A 389 -20.69 13.92 -3.05
CA PHE A 389 -21.97 13.46 -3.62
C PHE A 389 -23.10 13.46 -2.58
N LYS A 390 -22.83 13.08 -1.32
CA LYS A 390 -23.87 12.99 -0.30
C LYS A 390 -24.22 14.32 0.37
N VAL A 391 -23.22 15.17 0.61
CA VAL A 391 -23.42 16.45 1.30
C VAL A 391 -24.01 17.50 0.36
N TYR A 392 -23.62 17.50 -0.93
CA TYR A 392 -23.96 18.59 -1.84
C TYR A 392 -25.05 18.25 -2.87
N ILE A 393 -25.17 16.99 -3.31
CA ILE A 393 -26.13 16.61 -4.37
C ILE A 393 -27.47 16.15 -3.77
N LYS A 394 -27.52 15.86 -2.46
CA LYS A 394 -28.77 15.50 -1.76
C LYS A 394 -28.95 16.35 -0.49
N PRO A 395 -29.42 17.62 -0.60
CA PRO A 395 -29.96 18.28 0.57
C PRO A 395 -31.14 17.45 1.11
N PRO A 396 -31.42 17.48 2.42
CA PRO A 396 -32.55 16.74 2.98
C PRO A 396 -33.82 17.17 2.26
N MET A 397 -34.46 16.24 1.53
CA MET A 397 -35.87 16.39 1.17
C MET A 397 -36.60 16.63 2.48
N GLY A 398 -37.24 17.78 2.58
CA GLY A 398 -37.62 18.42 3.82
C GLY A 398 -38.17 17.46 4.87
N SER A 399 -37.65 17.60 6.09
CA SER A 399 -38.49 17.40 7.26
C SER A 399 -39.66 18.37 7.13
N ARG A 400 -40.75 17.90 6.50
CA ARG A 400 -42.07 18.45 6.77
C ARG A 400 -42.25 18.31 8.28
N HIS A 401 -41.98 19.39 9.00
CA HIS A 401 -42.65 19.64 10.26
C HIS A 401 -44.13 19.69 9.91
N LEU A 402 -44.79 18.53 10.02
CA LEU A 402 -46.20 18.49 10.31
C LEU A 402 -46.34 19.11 11.70
N ASN A 403 -46.44 20.43 11.75
CA ASN A 403 -47.13 21.11 12.82
C ASN A 403 -48.60 20.71 12.69
N VAL A 404 -48.92 19.54 13.24
CA VAL A 404 -50.26 19.25 13.72
C VAL A 404 -50.18 19.51 15.21
N ASN A 405 -50.52 20.73 15.62
CA ASN A 405 -51.03 20.98 16.96
C ASN A 405 -52.31 21.79 16.79
N HIS A 406 -53.35 21.18 17.36
CA HIS A 406 -54.72 21.63 17.51
C HIS A 406 -54.85 22.93 18.30
#